data_AF-A0A923YZ28-F1
#
_entry.id   AF-A0A923YZ28-F1
#
_cell.length_a   1.000
_cell.length_b   1.000
_cell.length_c   1.000
_cell.angle_alpha   90.00
_cell.angle_beta   90.00
_cell.angle_gamma   90.00
#
_symmetry.space_group_name_H-M   'P 1'
#
loop_
_entity.id
_entity.type
_entity.pdbx_description
1 polymer ?
#
loop_
_entity_poly.entity_id
_entity_poly.type
_entity_poly.pdbx_seq_one_letter_code
_entity_poly.pdbx_strand_id
1 'polypeptide(L)' 'MTVAVAWVRGGVPTWEAWDLEVSRDEALAEVDRHEVEGGRDAFLAEVGDRPRYMGAEVLEWLGY' A
#
# COMPACT_ATOMS: atom_id res chain seq x y z
N MET A 1 -15.62 12.82 4.40
CA MET A 1 -14.21 12.42 4.62
C MET A 1 -13.77 11.71 3.35
N THR A 2 -13.07 12.42 2.47
CA THR A 2 -12.60 11.88 1.19
C THR A 2 -11.09 11.87 1.30
N VAL A 3 -10.52 10.82 1.89
CA VAL A 3 -9.07 10.69 1.99
C VAL A 3 -8.58 10.32 0.60
N ALA A 4 -7.85 11.25 -0.01
CA ALA A 4 -7.22 11.10 -1.30
C ALA A 4 -6.03 10.12 -1.15
N VAL A 5 -6.30 8.82 -1.33
CA VAL A 5 -5.24 7.82 -1.46
C VAL A 5 -4.79 7.83 -2.91
N ALA A 6 -3.87 8.75 -3.21
CA ALA A 6 -3.25 8.83 -4.51
C ALA A 6 -2.28 7.67 -4.67
N TRP A 7 -2.70 6.63 -5.39
CA TRP A 7 -1.83 5.56 -5.86
C TRP A 7 -0.58 6.10 -6.56
N VAL A 8 0.51 5.33 -6.58
CA VAL A 8 1.75 5.62 -7.36
C VAL A 8 1.47 5.99 -8.82
N ARG A 9 0.30 5.59 -9.34
CA ARG A 9 -0.14 5.84 -10.72
C ARG A 9 -1.00 7.09 -10.92
N GLY A 10 -1.42 7.78 -9.86
CA GLY A 10 -2.28 8.97 -9.91
C GLY A 10 -3.68 8.69 -10.44
N GLY A 11 -4.72 8.97 -9.65
CA GLY A 11 -6.11 8.97 -10.14
C GLY A 11 -6.87 7.64 -10.11
N VAL A 12 -6.34 6.60 -9.45
CA VAL A 12 -7.12 5.38 -9.16
C VAL A 12 -8.06 5.68 -7.98
N PRO A 13 -9.39 5.54 -8.13
CA PRO A 13 -10.30 5.72 -7.03
C PRO A 13 -10.12 4.62 -5.98
N THR A 14 -10.41 4.94 -4.72
CA THR A 14 -10.07 4.07 -3.57
C THR A 14 -10.63 2.66 -3.70
N TRP A 15 -11.80 2.47 -4.32
CA TRP A 15 -12.42 1.15 -4.49
C TRP A 15 -11.70 0.27 -5.53
N GLU A 16 -11.06 0.86 -6.55
CA GLU A 16 -10.23 0.10 -7.51
C GLU A 16 -8.85 -0.23 -6.92
N ALA A 17 -8.40 0.54 -5.93
CA ALA A 17 -7.10 0.33 -5.29
C ALA A 17 -7.03 -1.00 -4.52
N TRP A 18 -8.12 -1.48 -3.94
CA TRP A 18 -8.15 -2.73 -3.17
C TRP A 18 -7.86 -3.96 -4.05
N ASP A 19 -8.43 -3.97 -5.26
CA ASP A 19 -8.34 -5.11 -6.18
C ASP A 19 -7.16 -5.01 -7.15
N LEU A 20 -6.31 -3.99 -7.03
CA LEU A 20 -5.17 -3.79 -7.91
C LEU A 20 -3.98 -4.64 -7.47
N GLU A 21 -3.34 -5.33 -8.42
CA GLU A 21 -2.02 -5.95 -8.20
C GLU A 21 -0.91 -4.93 -8.46
N VAL A 22 0.05 -4.87 -7.53
CA VAL A 22 1.01 -3.77 -7.42
C VAL A 22 2.39 -4.33 -7.19
N SER A 23 3.41 -3.67 -7.75
CA SER A 23 4.80 -4.10 -7.52
C SER A 23 5.24 -3.85 -6.09
N ARG A 24 6.26 -4.58 -5.66
CA ARG A 24 6.93 -4.35 -4.37
C ARG A 24 7.32 -2.88 -4.17
N ASP A 25 7.95 -2.26 -5.15
CA ASP A 25 8.39 -0.87 -5.03
C ASP A 25 7.21 0.10 -4.91
N GLU A 26 6.10 -0.17 -5.61
CA GLU A 26 4.87 0.61 -5.48
C GLU A 26 4.25 0.48 -4.08
N ALA A 27 4.19 -0.74 -3.52
CA ALA A 27 3.69 -0.98 -2.17
C ALA A 27 4.57 -0.28 -1.12
N LEU A 28 5.90 -0.41 -1.21
CA LEU A 28 6.83 0.23 -0.27
C LEU A 28 6.78 1.76 -0.35
N ALA A 29 6.65 2.31 -1.56
CA ALA A 29 6.49 3.75 -1.74
C ALA A 29 5.17 4.28 -1.13
N GLU A 30 4.12 3.46 -1.06
CA GLU A 30 2.88 3.79 -0.35
C GLU A 30 3.09 3.74 1.17
N VAL A 31 3.75 2.71 1.67
CA VAL A 31 4.09 2.56 3.10
C VAL A 31 4.92 3.75 3.60
N ASP A 32 5.94 4.17 2.85
CA ASP A 32 6.77 5.32 3.23
C ASP A 32 5.99 6.62 3.34
N ARG A 33 5.02 6.82 2.45
CA ARG A 33 4.21 8.03 2.43
C ARG A 33 3.34 8.20 3.67
N HIS A 34 3.08 7.11 4.39
CA HIS A 34 2.25 7.11 5.58
C HIS A 34 3.05 7.27 6.89
N GLU A 35 4.39 7.27 6.83
CA GLU A 35 5.28 7.51 7.97
C GLU A 35 4.95 6.65 9.22
N VAL A 36 4.52 5.40 9.00
CA VAL A 36 4.11 4.47 10.07
C VAL A 36 5.32 3.89 10.82
N GLU A 37 5.10 3.54 12.09
CA GLU A 37 6.15 2.93 12.94
C GLU A 37 6.66 1.63 12.32
N GLY A 38 7.99 1.47 12.25
CA GLY A 38 8.65 0.32 11.63
C GLY A 38 8.64 0.33 10.08
N GLY A 39 7.79 1.14 9.45
CA GLY A 39 7.80 1.42 8.02
C GLY A 39 7.86 0.17 7.14
N ARG A 40 8.71 0.22 6.11
CA ARG A 40 8.89 -0.87 5.14
C ARG A 40 9.27 -2.20 5.80
N ASP A 41 10.14 -2.18 6.80
CA ASP A 41 10.67 -3.41 7.40
C ASP A 41 9.59 -4.13 8.20
N ALA A 42 8.75 -3.38 8.92
CA ALA A 42 7.59 -3.94 9.61
C ALA A 42 6.57 -4.52 8.63
N PHE A 43 6.25 -3.78 7.56
CA PHE A 43 5.37 -4.27 6.49
C PHE A 43 5.87 -5.60 5.90
N LEU A 44 7.15 -5.67 5.52
CA LEU A 44 7.73 -6.88 4.92
C LEU A 44 7.81 -8.05 5.91
N ALA A 45 7.99 -7.78 7.21
CA ALA A 45 8.01 -8.81 8.24
C ALA A 45 6.61 -9.41 8.50
N GLU A 46 5.57 -8.59 8.45
CA GLU A 46 4.18 -9.01 8.75
C GLU A 46 3.46 -9.57 7.52
N VAL A 47 3.56 -8.88 6.38
CA VAL A 47 2.84 -9.21 5.14
C VAL A 47 3.67 -10.14 4.23
N GLY A 48 4.98 -10.25 4.49
CA GLY A 48 5.93 -11.07 3.76
C GLY A 48 6.56 -10.35 2.56
N ASP A 49 7.86 -10.58 2.33
CA ASP A 49 8.57 -10.02 1.17
C ASP A 49 8.23 -10.80 -0.12
N ARG A 50 7.52 -10.13 -1.04
CA ARG A 50 7.02 -10.66 -2.30
C ARG A 50 7.28 -9.67 -3.43
N PRO A 51 7.44 -10.16 -4.68
CA PRO A 51 7.61 -9.27 -5.83
C PRO A 51 6.37 -8.43 -6.15
N ARG A 52 5.18 -8.85 -5.69
CA ARG A 52 3.90 -8.18 -5.90
C ARG A 52 2.98 -8.35 -4.69
N TYR A 53 2.07 -7.40 -4.53
CA TYR A 53 1.04 -7.34 -3.49
C TYR A 53 -0.31 -7.02 -4.12
N MET A 54 -1.39 -7.42 -3.45
CA MET A 54 -2.70 -6.81 -3.69
C MET A 54 -2.76 -5.48 -2.95
N GLY A 55 -3.41 -4.48 -3.53
CA GLY A 55 -3.60 -3.20 -2.87
C GLY A 55 -4.38 -3.35 -1.56
N ALA A 56 -5.31 -4.31 -1.46
CA ALA A 56 -5.94 -4.69 -0.20
C ALA A 56 -4.93 -5.03 0.91
N GLU A 57 -3.90 -5.83 0.61
CA GLU A 57 -2.89 -6.21 1.62
C GLU A 57 -2.10 -4.99 2.12
N VAL A 58 -1.86 -4.01 1.25
CA VAL A 58 -1.17 -2.76 1.62
C VAL A 58 -2.10 -1.85 2.42
N LEU A 59 -3.35 -1.70 1.98
CA LEU A 59 -4.34 -0.80 2.57
C LEU A 59 -4.82 -1.31 3.93
N GLU A 60 -5.10 -2.60 4.08
CA GLU A 60 -5.47 -3.22 5.36
C GLU A 60 -4.35 -3.06 6.38
N TRP A 61 -3.09 -3.26 5.98
CA TRP A 61 -1.94 -3.07 6.86
C TRP A 61 -1.77 -1.61 7.29
N LEU A 62 -2.05 -0.66 6.40
CA LEU A 62 -2.07 0.77 6.70
C LEU A 62 -3.31 1.22 7.51
N GLY A 63 -4.26 0.33 7.76
CA GLY A 63 -5.45 0.58 8.57
C GLY A 63 -6.63 1.24 7.84
N TYR A 64 -6.71 1.08 6.51
CA TYR A 64 -7.85 1.53 5.70
C TYR A 64 -8.98 0.50 5.62
#